data_AF-X1DJ76-F1
#
_entry.id   AF-X1DJ76-F1
#
_cell.length_a   1.000
_cell.length_b   1.000
_cell.length_c   1.000
_cell.angle_alpha   90.00
_cell.angle_beta   90.00
_cell.angle_gamma   90.00
#
_symmetry.space_group_name_H-M   'P 1'
#
loop_
_entity.id
_entity.type
_entity.pdbx_description
1 polymer ?
#
loop_
_entity_poly.entity_id
_entity_poly.type
_entity_poly.pdbx_seq_one_letter_code
_entity_poly.pdbx_strand_id
1 'polypeptide(L)'
;MTTMKKIGKISLNGEWSLKNEAKSINIPASVPGSVYEALRENNIIEDPFYGMHEHEMSWVYESDWQYETTFDVSDDLLKLENVILQFNGIDTISEIELNNNHIGTTNNM
;
A
#
# COMPACT_ATOMS: atom_id res chain seq x y z
N MET A 1 40.60 -4.49 5.51
CA MET A 1 39.61 -3.42 5.27
C MET A 1 38.39 -4.07 4.65
N THR A 2 37.36 -4.33 5.45
CA THR A 2 36.10 -4.93 4.96
C THR A 2 35.27 -3.79 4.38
N THR A 3 35.17 -3.72 3.06
CA THR A 3 34.31 -2.74 2.39
C THR A 3 32.86 -3.05 2.76
N MET A 4 32.18 -2.12 3.43
CA MET A 4 30.74 -2.24 3.64
C MET A 4 30.06 -2.27 2.28
N LYS A 5 29.47 -3.41 1.93
CA LYS A 5 28.68 -3.57 0.71
C LYS A 5 27.48 -2.63 0.86
N LYS A 6 27.41 -1.58 0.03
CA LYS A 6 26.27 -0.66 0.00
C LYS A 6 25.03 -1.49 -0.29
N ILE A 7 24.15 -1.64 0.69
CA ILE A 7 22.94 -2.44 0.58
C ILE A 7 22.06 -1.73 -0.45
N GLY A 8 21.72 -2.42 -1.54
CA GLY A 8 20.77 -1.92 -2.52
C GLY A 8 19.42 -1.74 -1.83
N LYS A 9 18.89 -0.52 -1.78
CA LYS A 9 17.57 -0.22 -1.23
C LYS A 9 16.69 0.24 -2.39
N ILE A 10 15.56 -0.42 -2.55
CA ILE A 10 14.49 0.03 -3.44
C ILE A 10 13.42 0.63 -2.52
N SER A 11 13.03 1.87 -2.80
CA SER A 11 11.89 2.48 -2.12
C SER A 11 10.63 2.03 -2.82
N LEU A 12 9.63 1.57 -2.07
CA LEU A 12 8.29 1.31 -2.58
C LEU A 12 7.33 2.48 -2.32
N ASN A 13 7.84 3.64 -1.92
CA ASN A 13 7.05 4.87 -1.85
C ASN A 13 6.76 5.39 -3.28
N GLY A 14 5.64 6.07 -3.45
CA GLY A 14 5.20 6.69 -4.70
C GLY A 14 3.83 6.18 -5.12
N GLU A 15 3.70 5.95 -6.42
CA GLU A 15 2.43 5.59 -7.06
C GLU A 15 2.09 4.10 -6.87
N TRP A 16 0.88 3.85 -6.39
CA TRP A 16 0.24 2.55 -6.26
C TRP A 16 -1.15 2.62 -6.90
N SER A 17 -1.77 1.46 -7.14
CA SER A 17 -3.20 1.39 -7.42
C SER A 17 -3.96 0.98 -6.17
N LEU A 18 -5.08 1.66 -5.89
CA LEU A 18 -6.05 1.30 -4.87
C LEU A 18 -7.29 0.70 -5.55
N LYS A 19 -7.67 -0.51 -5.13
CA LYS A 19 -8.77 -1.26 -5.69
C LYS A 19 -9.82 -1.63 -4.65
N ASN A 20 -11.07 -1.65 -5.08
CA ASN A 20 -12.20 -2.26 -4.39
C ASN A 20 -13.12 -2.92 -5.42
N GLU A 21 -13.11 -4.25 -5.44
CA GLU A 21 -13.86 -5.04 -6.41
C GLU A 21 -15.38 -4.87 -6.26
N ALA A 22 -15.88 -4.90 -5.02
CA ALA A 22 -17.31 -4.79 -4.71
C ALA A 22 -17.93 -3.47 -5.20
N LYS A 23 -17.14 -2.40 -5.24
CA LYS A 23 -17.54 -1.06 -5.69
C LYS A 23 -17.05 -0.74 -7.11
N SER A 24 -16.32 -1.65 -7.76
CA SER A 24 -15.71 -1.44 -9.07
C SER A 24 -14.81 -0.19 -9.11
N ILE A 25 -14.04 0.05 -8.03
CA ILE A 25 -13.09 1.16 -7.93
C ILE A 25 -11.69 0.63 -8.25
N ASN A 26 -10.98 1.33 -9.12
CA ASN A 26 -9.56 1.13 -9.40
C ASN A 26 -8.94 2.49 -9.76
N ILE A 27 -8.17 3.06 -8.84
CA ILE A 27 -7.66 4.44 -8.92
C ILE A 27 -6.19 4.52 -8.52
N PRO A 28 -5.45 5.56 -8.95
CA PRO A 28 -4.13 5.83 -8.42
C PRO A 28 -4.21 6.22 -6.93
N ALA A 29 -3.18 5.85 -6.18
CA ALA A 29 -3.01 6.18 -4.77
C ALA A 29 -1.54 6.41 -4.43
N SER A 30 -1.27 7.31 -3.48
CA SER A 30 0.07 7.58 -2.98
C SER A 30 0.41 6.70 -1.78
N VAL A 31 1.63 6.17 -1.73
CA VAL A 31 2.20 5.50 -0.55
C VAL A 31 3.50 6.22 -0.12
N PRO A 32 3.64 6.61 1.16
CA PRO A 32 2.67 6.49 2.25
C PRO A 32 1.43 7.35 2.02
N GLY A 33 0.28 6.87 2.49
CA GLY A 33 -1.02 7.51 2.35
C GLY A 33 -2.13 6.63 2.91
N SER A 34 -3.38 7.02 2.72
CA SER A 34 -4.57 6.33 3.20
C SER A 34 -5.63 6.14 2.11
N VAL A 35 -6.55 5.19 2.34
CA VAL A 35 -7.73 4.97 1.48
C VAL A 35 -8.53 6.28 1.29
N TYR A 36 -8.77 7.03 2.37
CA TYR A 36 -9.53 8.28 2.31
C TYR A 36 -8.82 9.35 1.47
N GLU A 37 -7.50 9.49 1.60
CA GLU A 37 -6.73 10.44 0.79
C GLU A 37 -6.83 10.09 -0.70
N ALA A 38 -6.62 8.82 -1.06
CA ALA A 38 -6.73 8.37 -2.45
C ALA A 38 -8.13 8.60 -3.04
N LEU A 39 -9.19 8.30 -2.28
CA LEU A 39 -10.56 8.54 -2.73
C LEU A 39 -10.87 10.02 -2.91
N ARG A 40 -10.39 10.88 -2.01
CA ARG A 40 -10.58 12.33 -2.07
C ARG A 40 -9.83 12.96 -3.23
N GLU A 41 -8.57 12.56 -3.45
CA GLU A 41 -7.75 13.04 -4.58
C GLU A 41 -8.35 12.66 -5.94
N ASN A 42 -9.07 11.54 -6.01
CA ASN A 42 -9.80 11.10 -7.19
C ASN A 42 -11.26 11.59 -7.23
N ASN A 43 -11.69 12.46 -6.31
CA ASN A 43 -13.05 13.02 -6.22
C ASN A 43 -14.17 11.97 -6.11
N ILE A 44 -13.88 10.81 -5.50
CA ILE A 44 -14.87 9.75 -5.23
C ILE A 44 -15.65 10.04 -3.95
N ILE A 45 -15.00 10.67 -2.98
CA ILE A 45 -15.63 11.14 -1.75
C ILE A 45 -15.44 12.65 -1.60
N GLU A 46 -16.41 13.28 -0.94
CA GLU A 46 -16.27 14.68 -0.51
C GLU A 46 -15.32 14.80 0.68
N ASP A 47 -15.08 16.03 1.16
CA ASP A 47 -14.29 16.25 2.37
C ASP A 47 -15.02 15.63 3.59
N PRO A 48 -14.45 14.60 4.25
CA PRO A 48 -15.09 13.94 5.40
C PRO A 48 -15.27 14.88 6.59
N PHE A 49 -14.49 15.97 6.68
CA PHE A 49 -14.53 16.91 7.80
C PHE A 49 -15.57 18.02 7.63
N TYR A 50 -16.31 18.01 6.51
CA TYR A 50 -17.33 19.01 6.23
C TYR A 50 -18.75 18.45 6.47
N GLY A 51 -19.55 19.14 7.30
CA GLY A 51 -20.96 18.83 7.49
C GLY A 51 -21.21 17.48 8.19
N MET A 52 -22.06 16.65 7.57
CA MET A 52 -22.44 15.32 8.07
C MET A 52 -21.97 14.19 7.12
N HIS A 53 -21.01 14.48 6.24
CA HIS A 53 -20.58 13.55 5.19
C HIS A 53 -19.92 12.28 5.73
N GLU A 54 -19.45 12.27 6.97
CA GLU A 54 -18.90 11.09 7.63
C GLU A 54 -19.89 9.90 7.61
N HIS A 55 -21.19 10.14 7.85
CA HIS A 55 -22.20 9.09 7.82
C HIS A 55 -22.45 8.54 6.40
N GLU A 56 -22.23 9.36 5.38
CA GLU A 56 -22.36 8.97 3.98
C GLU A 56 -21.16 8.13 3.50
N MET A 57 -20.06 8.13 4.27
CA MET A 57 -18.81 7.45 3.96
C MET A 57 -18.64 6.11 4.70
N SER A 58 -19.69 5.59 5.34
CA SER A 58 -19.61 4.32 6.09
C SER A 58 -19.09 3.16 5.24
N TRP A 59 -19.47 3.16 3.97
CA TRP A 59 -19.06 2.16 3.00
C TRP A 59 -17.54 2.06 2.84
N VAL A 60 -16.77 3.11 3.17
CA VAL A 60 -15.31 3.12 3.02
C VAL A 60 -14.67 2.20 4.07
N TYR A 61 -15.03 2.34 5.35
CA TYR A 61 -14.45 1.52 6.42
C TYR A 61 -15.11 0.14 6.56
N GLU A 62 -16.29 -0.06 5.95
CA GLU A 62 -16.97 -1.37 5.88
C GLU A 62 -16.47 -2.25 4.73
N SER A 63 -15.56 -1.74 3.90
CA SER A 63 -15.05 -2.44 2.72
C SER A 63 -13.60 -2.87 2.85
N ASP A 64 -13.26 -3.96 2.17
CA ASP A 64 -11.87 -4.34 1.93
C ASP A 64 -11.26 -3.51 0.79
N TRP A 65 -9.98 -3.18 0.95
CA TRP A 65 -9.22 -2.37 0.00
C TRP A 65 -7.89 -3.04 -0.31
N GLN A 66 -7.49 -3.02 -1.58
CA GLN A 66 -6.23 -3.59 -2.05
C GLN A 66 -5.33 -2.50 -2.60
N TYR A 67 -4.15 -2.35 -1.99
CA TYR A 67 -3.03 -1.60 -2.55
C TYR A 67 -2.16 -2.54 -3.38
N GLU A 68 -1.83 -2.14 -4.60
CA GLU A 68 -0.98 -2.92 -5.50
C GLU A 68 0.05 -2.03 -6.20
N THR A 69 1.27 -2.54 -6.36
CA THR A 69 2.32 -1.91 -7.15
C THR A 69 3.21 -2.97 -7.80
N THR A 70 4.03 -2.55 -8.75
CA THR A 70 5.06 -3.39 -9.37
C THR A 70 6.38 -2.64 -9.35
N PHE A 71 7.48 -3.37 -9.22
CA PHE A 71 8.81 -2.78 -9.17
C PHE A 71 9.84 -3.72 -9.78
N ASP A 72 10.83 -3.14 -10.44
CA ASP A 72 11.94 -3.89 -11.01
C ASP A 72 13.00 -4.19 -9.93
N VAL A 73 13.55 -5.40 -9.99
CA VAL A 73 14.63 -5.83 -9.12
C VAL A 73 15.86 -6.16 -9.95
N SER A 74 16.99 -5.54 -9.62
CA SER A 74 18.26 -5.85 -10.29
C SER A 74 18.78 -7.24 -9.93
N ASP A 75 19.45 -7.92 -10.87
CA ASP A 75 20.14 -9.20 -10.64
C ASP A 75 21.09 -9.19 -9.44
N ASP A 76 21.72 -8.04 -9.17
CA ASP A 76 22.66 -7.91 -8.04
C ASP A 76 21.97 -7.95 -6.68
N LEU A 77 20.70 -7.49 -6.59
CA LEU A 77 19.89 -7.63 -5.39
C LEU A 77 19.47 -9.09 -5.19
N LEU A 78 19.10 -9.78 -6.26
CA LEU A 78 18.71 -11.20 -6.22
C LEU A 78 19.86 -12.14 -5.85
N LYS A 79 21.12 -11.73 -6.07
CA LYS A 79 22.32 -12.47 -5.64
C LYS A 79 22.66 -12.30 -4.17
N LEU A 80 21.94 -11.45 -3.42
CA LEU A 80 22.16 -11.31 -2.00
C LEU A 80 21.61 -12.53 -1.26
N GLU A 81 22.32 -12.96 -0.22
CA GLU A 81 21.90 -14.08 0.62
C GLU A 81 20.57 -13.80 1.34
N ASN A 82 20.34 -12.53 1.69
CA ASN A 82 19.13 -12.09 2.38
C ASN A 82 18.57 -10.84 1.68
N VAL A 83 17.28 -10.88 1.38
CA VAL A 83 16.49 -9.75 0.86
C VAL A 83 15.29 -9.57 1.79
N ILE A 84 15.06 -8.34 2.23
CA ILE A 84 14.02 -8.01 3.21
C ILE A 84 13.03 -7.05 2.56
N LEU A 85 11.75 -7.41 2.60
CA LEU A 85 10.65 -6.47 2.38
C LEU A 85 10.31 -5.83 3.72
N GLN A 86 10.45 -4.52 3.82
CA GLN A 86 10.26 -3.78 5.06
C GLN A 86 9.08 -2.82 4.94
N PHE A 87 8.10 -2.99 5.84
CA PHE A 87 7.03 -2.03 6.07
C PHE A 87 7.32 -1.29 7.39
N ASN A 88 7.24 0.04 7.38
CA ASN A 88 7.38 0.83 8.60
C ASN A 88 6.07 0.91 9.40
N GLY A 89 4.94 0.66 8.75
CA GLY A 89 3.61 0.62 9.35
C GLY A 89 2.58 0.19 8.30
N ILE A 90 1.61 -0.61 8.71
CA ILE A 90 0.43 -0.98 7.93
C ILE A 90 -0.76 -0.85 8.88
N ASP A 91 -1.72 0.00 8.52
CA ASP A 91 -2.93 0.23 9.31
C ASP A 91 -4.09 -0.58 8.69
N THR A 92 -4.56 -1.67 9.29
CA THR A 92 -4.01 -2.38 10.47
C THR A 92 -4.05 -3.89 10.23
N ILE A 93 -5.22 -4.40 9.84
CA ILE A 93 -5.42 -5.81 9.47
C ILE A 93 -5.17 -5.94 7.98
N SER A 94 -4.17 -6.73 7.59
CA SER A 94 -3.84 -6.92 6.18
C SER A 94 -3.33 -8.31 5.87
N GLU A 95 -3.44 -8.68 4.60
CA GLU A 95 -2.78 -9.80 3.97
C GLU A 95 -1.79 -9.25 2.93
N ILE A 96 -0.55 -9.77 2.94
CA ILE A 96 0.53 -9.30 2.08
C ILE A 96 0.88 -10.42 1.12
N GLU A 97 0.79 -10.13 -0.18
CA GLU A 97 1.22 -11.01 -1.25
C GLU A 97 2.37 -10.41 -2.06
N LEU A 98 3.31 -11.25 -2.50
CA LEU A 98 4.37 -10.89 -3.44
C LEU A 98 4.48 -11.98 -4.52
N ASN A 99 4.36 -11.59 -5.79
CA ASN A 99 4.37 -12.51 -6.93
C ASN A 99 3.35 -13.66 -6.76
N ASN A 100 2.13 -13.34 -6.34
CA ASN A 100 1.04 -14.29 -6.04
C ASN A 100 1.35 -15.29 -4.92
N ASN A 101 2.33 -15.01 -4.07
CA ASN A 101 2.62 -15.81 -2.87
C ASN A 101 2.28 -14.99 -1.64
N HIS A 102 1.46 -15.56 -0.76
CA HIS A 102 1.23 -15.02 0.58
C HIS A 102 2.55 -15.01 1.37
N ILE A 103 2.92 -13.84 1.92
CA ILE A 103 4.16 -13.67 2.69
C ILE A 103 3.93 -13.18 4.13
N GLY A 104 2.71 -12.81 4.49
CA GLY A 104 2.39 -12.47 5.87
C GLY A 104 1.04 -11.81 6.05
N THR A 105 0.70 -11.59 7.32
CA THR A 105 -0.47 -10.82 7.73
C THR A 105 -0.05 -9.78 8.78
N THR A 106 -0.80 -8.69 8.86
CA THR A 106 -0.69 -7.73 9.97
C THR A 106 -2.01 -7.66 10.72
N ASN A 107 -1.95 -7.27 11.99
CA ASN A 107 -3.12 -7.00 12.82
C ASN A 107 -2.85 -5.89 13.86
N ASN A 108 -1.78 -5.12 13.65
CA ASN A 108 -1.37 -4.02 14.50
C ASN A 108 -0.69 -2.95 13.63
N MET A 109 -0.97 -1.70 13.97
CA MET A 109 -0.42 -0.51 13.33
C MET A 109 1.02 -0.26 13.79
#